data_AF-A0AAV2YIV1-F1
#
_entry.id   AF-A0AAV2YIV1-F1
#
_cell.length_a   1.000
_cell.length_b   1.000
_cell.length_c   1.000
_cell.angle_alpha   90.00
_cell.angle_beta   90.00
_cell.angle_gamma   90.00
#
_symmetry.space_group_name_H-M   'P 1'
#
loop_
_entity.id
_entity.type
_entity.pdbx_description
1 polymer ?
#
loop_
_entity_poly.entity_id
_entity_poly.type
_entity_poly.pdbx_seq_one_letter_code
_entity_poly.pdbx_strand_id
1 'polypeptide(L)'
;MHPDVAARRFFRNLDSYVFNRKAKRVVYTQTTISWIQEDGPSAPSVASGGADRYTTHRDYHYLLELDGDDNIIGGEWVEESVKDHPDFLWFSVGRPSLDIVTPIGMKYRDIRELLDASVACRDIDQPTPAPTPALSSAASTAPTPAPSVASSTAPTQAPTHTPDRWCSRFQRKWTCGIWVWCGWDAEQSVCYKK
;
A
#
# COMPACT_ATOMS: atom_id res chain seq x y z
N MET A 1 13.75 -19.93 28.29
CA MET A 1 13.58 -21.40 28.26
C MET A 1 14.83 -22.08 27.71
N HIS A 2 15.03 -23.37 27.98
CA HIS A 2 16.13 -24.15 27.40
C HIS A 2 15.89 -24.35 25.88
N PRO A 3 16.91 -24.31 25.01
CA PRO A 3 16.75 -24.46 23.56
C PRO A 3 15.95 -25.70 23.15
N ASP A 4 16.22 -26.87 23.74
CA ASP A 4 15.50 -28.10 23.38
C ASP A 4 14.01 -28.08 23.76
N VAL A 5 13.63 -27.29 24.77
CA VAL A 5 12.21 -27.06 25.08
C VAL A 5 11.55 -26.24 23.98
N ALA A 6 12.25 -25.23 23.44
CA ALA A 6 11.77 -24.46 22.30
C ALA A 6 11.69 -25.31 21.02
N ALA A 7 12.70 -26.16 20.79
CA ALA A 7 12.73 -27.12 19.67
C ALA A 7 11.46 -27.98 19.65
N ARG A 8 11.12 -28.57 20.80
CA ARG A 8 9.93 -29.39 20.91
C ARG A 8 8.65 -28.58 20.68
N ARG A 9 8.55 -27.42 21.34
CA ARG A 9 7.33 -26.61 21.33
C ARG A 9 7.01 -25.99 19.97
N PHE A 10 8.00 -25.43 19.29
CA PHE A 10 7.76 -24.57 18.11
C PHE A 10 8.12 -25.25 16.78
N PHE A 11 8.93 -26.31 16.79
CA PHE A 11 9.47 -26.91 15.59
C PHE A 11 9.11 -28.40 15.48
N ARG A 12 7.82 -28.72 15.44
CA ARG A 12 7.31 -30.08 15.18
C ARG A 12 7.90 -31.16 16.10
N ASN A 13 8.05 -30.85 17.39
CA ASN A 13 8.60 -31.77 18.38
C ASN A 13 10.03 -32.25 18.09
N LEU A 14 10.90 -31.41 17.52
CA LEU A 14 12.32 -31.72 17.41
C LEU A 14 12.95 -31.97 18.79
N ASP A 15 13.75 -33.04 18.90
CA ASP A 15 14.39 -33.43 20.17
C ASP A 15 15.48 -32.46 20.62
N SER A 16 16.11 -31.75 19.67
CA SER A 16 17.19 -30.81 19.92
C SER A 16 17.05 -29.54 19.08
N TYR A 17 17.58 -28.44 19.59
CA TYR A 17 17.59 -27.15 18.89
C TYR A 17 18.74 -27.08 17.87
N VAL A 18 18.39 -27.04 16.57
CA VAL A 18 19.36 -27.18 15.48
C VAL A 18 19.82 -25.87 14.84
N PHE A 19 19.11 -24.76 15.09
CA PHE A 19 19.28 -23.49 14.38
C PHE A 19 20.57 -22.77 14.79
N ASN A 20 20.87 -22.75 16.10
CA ASN A 20 22.09 -22.15 16.61
C ASN A 20 22.66 -22.94 17.80
N ARG A 21 23.76 -23.67 17.57
CA ARG A 21 24.44 -24.46 18.61
C ARG A 21 25.10 -23.61 19.70
N LYS A 22 25.26 -22.30 19.49
CA LYS A 22 25.80 -21.39 20.51
C LYS A 22 24.74 -20.90 21.49
N ALA A 23 23.45 -21.01 21.15
CA ALA A 23 22.36 -20.63 22.03
C ALA A 23 22.37 -21.47 23.32
N LYS A 24 22.48 -20.80 24.46
CA LYS A 24 22.37 -21.42 25.80
C LYS A 24 20.97 -21.26 26.37
N ARG A 25 20.27 -20.21 25.95
CA ARG A 25 18.90 -19.91 26.35
C ARG A 25 18.14 -19.34 25.17
N VAL A 26 16.83 -19.57 25.16
CA VAL A 26 15.91 -19.00 24.18
C VAL A 26 14.81 -18.25 24.90
N VAL A 27 14.42 -17.08 24.40
CA VAL A 27 13.31 -16.26 24.93
C VAL A 27 12.24 -16.12 23.86
N TYR A 28 11.03 -16.59 24.16
CA TYR A 28 9.87 -16.32 23.31
C TYR A 28 9.46 -14.86 23.50
N THR A 29 9.36 -14.13 22.39
CA THR A 29 9.10 -12.70 22.38
C THR A 29 7.94 -12.41 21.44
N GLN A 30 6.99 -11.63 21.93
CA GLN A 30 5.95 -10.99 21.13
C GLN A 30 6.31 -9.51 21.02
N THR A 31 6.35 -8.97 19.80
CA THR A 31 6.62 -7.55 19.55
C THR A 31 5.54 -6.98 18.65
N THR A 32 4.93 -5.89 19.09
CA THR A 32 3.98 -5.12 18.28
C THR A 32 4.74 -4.04 17.52
N ILE A 33 4.61 -4.01 16.19
CA ILE A 33 5.08 -2.91 15.36
C ILE A 33 3.85 -2.11 14.93
N SER A 34 3.91 -0.79 15.08
CA SER A 34 2.86 0.13 14.65
C SER A 34 3.36 1.04 13.52
N TRP A 35 2.53 1.28 12.52
CA TRP A 35 2.85 2.14 11.38
C TRP A 35 1.60 2.85 10.84
N ILE A 36 1.81 3.92 10.07
CA ILE A 36 0.74 4.71 9.47
C ILE A 36 0.41 4.11 8.09
N GLN A 37 -0.85 3.78 7.84
CA GLN A 37 -1.35 3.36 6.52
C GLN A 37 -1.66 4.56 5.62
N GLU A 38 -1.78 4.32 4.31
CA GLU A 38 -2.21 5.38 3.39
C GLU A 38 -3.63 5.87 3.69
N ASP A 39 -3.84 7.18 3.61
CA ASP A 39 -5.18 7.81 3.60
C ASP A 39 -5.29 8.83 2.45
N GLY A 40 -6.53 9.21 2.14
CA GLY A 40 -6.85 10.27 1.20
C GLY A 40 -6.48 11.67 1.71
N PRO A 41 -6.50 12.68 0.82
CA PRO A 41 -6.10 14.05 1.15
C PRO A 41 -7.07 14.67 2.15
N SER A 42 -6.64 14.84 3.40
CA SER A 42 -7.31 15.70 4.37
C SER A 42 -6.32 16.30 5.37
N ALA A 43 -6.83 17.21 6.22
CA ALA A 43 -6.12 18.17 7.08
C ALA A 43 -4.86 17.64 7.82
N PRO A 44 -3.99 18.54 8.36
CA PRO A 44 -2.73 18.14 9.01
C PRO A 44 -2.93 17.08 10.09
N SER A 45 -2.61 15.82 9.79
CA SER A 45 -3.05 14.69 10.62
C SER A 45 -2.25 14.57 11.92
N VAL A 46 -0.98 14.95 11.93
CA VAL A 46 -0.14 14.86 13.15
C VAL A 46 -0.51 15.95 14.15
N ALA A 47 -0.55 17.22 13.73
CA ALA A 47 -0.81 18.35 14.62
C ALA A 47 -2.24 18.36 15.18
N SER A 48 -3.20 17.75 14.48
CA SER A 48 -4.59 17.61 14.92
C SER A 48 -4.88 16.35 15.73
N GLY A 49 -3.89 15.47 15.93
CA GLY A 49 -4.10 14.15 16.55
C GLY A 49 -4.83 13.14 15.64
N GLY A 50 -5.09 13.47 14.38
CA GLY A 50 -5.70 12.57 13.41
C GLY A 50 -4.82 11.38 12.99
N ALA A 51 -3.51 11.42 13.22
CA ALA A 51 -2.58 10.36 12.84
C ALA A 51 -2.91 8.99 13.47
N ASP A 52 -3.48 8.99 14.68
CA ASP A 52 -3.86 7.75 15.38
C ASP A 52 -4.93 6.97 14.62
N ARG A 53 -5.83 7.66 13.91
CA ARG A 53 -6.88 7.04 13.08
C ARG A 53 -6.32 6.18 11.95
N TYR A 54 -5.10 6.49 11.51
CA TYR A 54 -4.43 5.82 10.40
C TYR A 54 -3.28 4.93 10.89
N THR A 55 -3.05 4.90 12.20
CA THR A 55 -2.04 4.04 12.80
C THR A 55 -2.62 2.64 12.94
N THR A 56 -1.99 1.68 12.26
CA THR A 56 -2.26 0.26 12.40
C THR A 56 -1.13 -0.41 13.18
N HIS A 57 -1.31 -1.68 13.51
CA HIS A 57 -0.30 -2.46 14.21
C HIS A 57 -0.34 -3.93 13.80
N ARG A 58 0.77 -4.62 14.06
CA ARG A 58 0.85 -6.07 13.91
C ARG A 58 1.81 -6.66 14.92
N ASP A 59 1.41 -7.82 15.44
CA ASP A 59 2.21 -8.60 16.38
C ASP A 59 3.08 -9.61 15.64
N TYR A 60 4.33 -9.70 16.08
CA TYR A 60 5.30 -10.65 15.57
C TYR A 60 5.84 -11.53 16.70
N HIS A 61 5.99 -12.81 16.41
CA HIS A 61 6.43 -13.83 17.34
C HIS A 61 7.76 -14.44 16.89
N TYR A 62 8.74 -14.39 17.79
CA TYR A 62 10.07 -14.92 17.51
C TYR A 62 10.74 -15.41 18.79
N LEU A 63 11.72 -16.26 18.58
CA LEU A 63 12.63 -16.75 19.60
C LEU A 63 13.91 -15.93 19.54
N LEU A 64 14.28 -15.26 20.61
CA LEU A 64 15.61 -14.67 20.78
C LEU A 64 16.56 -15.73 21.30
N GLU A 65 17.68 -15.91 20.62
CA GLU A 65 18.75 -16.81 21.03
C GLU A 65 19.78 -16.04 21.86
N LEU A 66 20.05 -16.53 23.07
CA LEU A 66 20.98 -15.90 23.99
C LEU A 66 22.19 -16.80 24.28
N ASP A 67 23.36 -16.20 24.45
CA ASP A 67 24.56 -16.90 24.92
C ASP A 67 24.54 -17.15 26.45
N GLY A 68 25.68 -17.53 27.03
CA GLY A 68 25.79 -17.78 28.48
C GLY A 68 25.80 -16.52 29.34
N ASP A 69 26.05 -15.36 28.73
CA ASP A 69 26.09 -14.04 29.37
C ASP A 69 24.83 -13.21 29.06
N ASP A 70 23.81 -13.86 28.50
CA ASP A 70 22.52 -13.29 28.11
C ASP A 70 22.56 -12.25 26.96
N ASN A 71 23.63 -12.25 26.15
CA ASN A 71 23.67 -11.42 24.93
C ASN A 71 22.81 -12.04 23.83
N ILE A 72 22.13 -11.20 23.04
CA ILE A 72 21.40 -11.63 21.84
C ILE A 72 22.40 -12.01 20.75
N ILE A 73 22.36 -13.28 20.33
CA ILE A 73 23.27 -13.86 19.33
C ILE A 73 22.56 -14.42 18.10
N GLY A 74 21.24 -14.27 18.02
CA GLY A 74 20.44 -14.73 16.90
C GLY A 74 18.95 -14.77 17.24
N GLY A 75 18.17 -15.38 16.36
CA GLY A 75 16.76 -15.60 16.57
C GLY A 75 16.08 -16.32 15.42
N GLU A 76 14.89 -16.86 15.70
CA GLU A 76 14.07 -17.60 14.75
C GLU A 76 12.62 -17.12 14.81
N TRP A 77 12.03 -16.87 13.64
CA TRP A 77 10.59 -16.60 13.55
C TRP A 77 9.80 -17.85 13.93
N VAL A 78 8.68 -17.66 14.62
CA VAL A 78 7.76 -18.75 14.98
C VAL A 78 6.33 -18.39 14.66
N GLU A 79 5.44 -19.39 14.72
CA GLU A 79 4.01 -19.23 14.47
C GLU A 79 3.74 -18.63 13.08
N GLU A 80 2.80 -17.69 12.97
CA GLU A 80 2.46 -17.05 11.70
C GLU A 80 3.57 -16.13 11.20
N SER A 81 4.42 -15.63 12.09
CA SER A 81 5.53 -14.75 11.75
C SER A 81 6.63 -15.45 10.94
N VAL A 82 6.62 -16.79 10.82
CA VAL A 82 7.51 -17.52 9.88
C VAL A 82 7.24 -17.12 8.42
N LYS A 83 5.99 -16.78 8.10
CA LYS A 83 5.57 -16.44 6.74
C LYS A 83 5.27 -14.97 6.54
N ASP A 84 4.91 -14.31 7.63
CA ASP A 84 4.36 -12.98 7.60
C ASP A 84 5.13 -12.13 8.60
N HIS A 85 6.38 -11.81 8.23
CA HIS A 85 7.31 -10.90 8.90
C HIS A 85 7.71 -9.78 7.91
N PRO A 86 8.23 -8.63 8.36
CA PRO A 86 8.76 -7.62 7.45
C PRO A 86 9.94 -8.19 6.65
N ASP A 87 9.99 -7.90 5.34
CA ASP A 87 11.11 -8.33 4.48
C ASP A 87 12.37 -7.50 4.75
N PHE A 88 12.20 -6.20 4.93
CA PHE A 88 13.31 -5.27 5.12
C PHE A 88 12.87 -4.05 5.94
N LEU A 89 13.87 -3.41 6.57
CA LEU A 89 13.73 -2.14 7.26
C LEU A 89 14.75 -1.17 6.68
N TRP A 90 14.31 0.04 6.35
CA TRP A 90 15.17 1.07 5.78
C TRP A 90 14.90 2.41 6.44
N PHE A 91 15.95 3.21 6.53
CA PHE A 91 15.89 4.56 7.06
C PHE A 91 16.48 5.51 6.04
N SER A 92 15.80 6.64 5.80
CA SER A 92 16.40 7.73 5.05
C SER A 92 17.49 8.38 5.89
N VAL A 93 18.71 8.47 5.34
CA VAL A 93 19.85 9.09 6.03
C VAL A 93 19.90 10.61 5.86
N GLY A 94 19.06 11.15 4.98
CA GLY A 94 19.02 12.58 4.70
C GLY A 94 17.92 12.94 3.70
N ARG A 95 17.73 14.24 3.53
CA ARG A 95 16.86 14.82 2.50
C ARG A 95 17.60 14.93 1.16
N PRO A 96 16.90 14.94 0.02
CA PRO A 96 17.51 15.26 -1.28
C PRO A 96 18.16 16.65 -1.29
N SER A 97 19.10 16.88 -2.21
CA SER A 97 19.64 18.23 -2.48
C SER A 97 18.52 19.16 -2.96
N LEU A 98 18.55 20.44 -2.56
CA LEU A 98 17.58 21.45 -3.03
C LEU A 98 17.63 21.65 -4.55
N ASP A 99 18.76 21.35 -5.18
CA ASP A 99 18.94 21.53 -6.62
C ASP A 99 18.38 20.38 -7.46
N ILE A 100 17.78 19.36 -6.83
CA ILE A 100 17.21 18.24 -7.56
C ILE A 100 15.97 18.68 -8.35
N VAL A 101 15.96 18.34 -9.64
CA VAL A 101 14.81 18.45 -10.52
C VAL A 101 14.44 17.03 -10.96
N THR A 102 13.20 16.62 -10.71
CA THR A 102 12.73 15.30 -11.14
C THR A 102 12.63 15.22 -12.66
N PRO A 103 12.58 14.02 -13.27
CA PRO A 103 12.43 13.86 -14.72
C PRO A 103 11.18 14.53 -15.31
N ILE A 104 10.15 14.76 -14.49
CA ILE A 104 8.92 15.46 -14.89
C ILE A 104 8.97 16.97 -14.61
N GLY A 105 10.14 17.51 -14.27
CA GLY A 105 10.36 18.95 -14.08
C GLY A 105 10.02 19.50 -12.69
N MET A 106 9.71 18.67 -11.69
CA MET A 106 9.45 19.16 -10.33
C MET A 106 10.75 19.52 -9.63
N LYS A 107 10.87 20.77 -9.16
CA LYS A 107 12.04 21.25 -8.41
C LYS A 107 11.81 21.06 -6.91
N TYR A 108 12.72 20.36 -6.24
CA TYR A 108 12.59 20.15 -4.80
C TYR A 108 12.70 21.44 -3.99
N ARG A 109 13.48 22.42 -4.47
CA ARG A 109 13.56 23.76 -3.88
C ARG A 109 12.18 24.41 -3.74
N ASP A 110 11.39 24.42 -4.82
CA ASP A 110 10.07 25.05 -4.86
C ASP A 110 9.09 24.31 -3.92
N ILE A 111 9.13 22.97 -3.93
CA ILE A 111 8.35 22.13 -3.01
C ILE A 111 8.72 22.43 -1.55
N ARG A 112 10.01 22.62 -1.28
CA ARG A 112 10.51 22.88 0.07
C ARG A 112 10.06 24.24 0.58
N GLU A 113 10.09 25.26 -0.26
CA GLU A 113 9.59 26.60 0.08
C GLU A 113 8.09 26.58 0.43
N LEU A 114 7.28 25.91 -0.40
CA LEU A 114 5.85 25.69 -0.14
C LEU A 114 5.61 24.97 1.18
N LEU A 115 6.36 23.90 1.45
CA LEU A 115 6.23 23.12 2.67
C LEU A 115 6.61 23.95 3.90
N ASP A 116 7.70 24.70 3.84
CA ASP A 116 8.17 25.55 4.95
C ASP A 116 7.18 26.67 5.25
N ALA A 117 6.57 27.27 4.22
CA ALA A 117 5.51 28.26 4.40
C ALA A 117 4.23 27.65 5.00
N SER A 118 3.83 26.46 4.54
CA SER A 118 2.67 25.72 5.07
C SER A 118 2.83 25.39 6.55
N VAL A 119 4.00 24.86 6.94
CA VAL A 119 4.32 24.56 8.35
C VAL A 119 4.34 25.84 9.20
N ALA A 120 4.78 26.96 8.63
CA ALA A 120 4.82 28.26 9.30
C ALA A 120 3.47 29.01 9.29
N CYS A 121 2.41 28.46 8.69
CA CYS A 121 1.13 29.16 8.45
C CYS A 121 1.32 30.54 7.80
N ARG A 122 2.23 30.62 6.81
CA ARG A 122 2.59 31.86 6.12
C ARG A 122 2.19 31.78 4.65
N ASP A 123 1.66 32.88 4.13
CA ASP A 123 1.44 33.03 2.69
C ASP A 123 2.78 33.17 1.93
N ILE A 124 2.82 32.65 0.71
CA ILE A 124 3.91 32.91 -0.23
C ILE A 124 3.38 33.75 -1.38
N ASP A 125 4.22 34.66 -1.88
CA ASP A 125 3.92 35.40 -3.10
C ASP A 125 3.86 34.40 -4.25
N GLN A 126 2.65 34.13 -4.74
CA GLN A 126 2.47 33.24 -5.88
C GLN A 126 3.16 33.89 -7.10
N PRO A 127 4.03 33.19 -7.85
CA PRO A 127 4.53 33.70 -9.11
C PRO A 127 3.31 34.01 -9.99
N THR A 128 3.28 35.22 -10.56
CA THR A 128 2.24 35.61 -11.52
C THR A 128 2.12 34.50 -12.57
N PRO A 129 0.93 33.90 -12.75
CA PRO A 129 0.78 32.85 -13.74
C PRO A 129 1.28 33.39 -15.08
N ALA A 130 2.17 32.64 -15.74
CA ALA A 130 2.55 32.95 -17.11
C ALA A 130 1.25 33.16 -17.90
N PRO A 131 1.15 34.22 -18.72
CA PRO A 131 -0.09 34.51 -19.43
C PRO A 131 -0.52 33.25 -20.20
N THR A 132 -1.70 32.74 -19.87
CA THR A 132 -2.34 31.67 -20.64
C THR A 132 -2.29 32.10 -22.10
N PRO A 133 -1.67 31.33 -23.02
CA PRO A 133 -1.75 31.63 -24.43
C PRO A 133 -3.23 31.76 -24.80
N ALA A 134 -3.63 32.94 -25.27
CA ALA A 134 -4.99 33.14 -25.74
C ALA A 134 -5.25 32.13 -26.86
N LEU A 135 -6.22 31.23 -26.64
CA LEU A 135 -6.76 30.40 -27.71
C LEU A 135 -7.28 31.34 -28.79
N SER A 136 -6.55 31.43 -29.90
CA SER A 136 -6.97 32.17 -31.09
C SER A 136 -8.32 31.60 -31.54
N SER A 137 -9.37 32.39 -31.35
CA SER A 137 -10.71 32.10 -31.86
C SER A 137 -10.69 32.18 -33.40
N ALA A 138 -10.26 31.11 -34.05
CA ALA A 138 -10.58 30.90 -35.45
C ALA A 138 -12.09 30.61 -35.56
N ALA A 139 -12.81 31.52 -36.21
CA ALA A 139 -14.24 31.41 -36.44
C ALA A 139 -14.57 30.10 -37.17
N SER A 140 -15.28 29.20 -36.49
CA SER A 140 -15.84 28.00 -37.09
C SER A 140 -17.20 28.35 -37.70
N THR A 141 -17.32 28.25 -39.01
CA THR A 141 -18.57 28.42 -39.75
C THR A 141 -19.62 27.42 -39.29
N ALA A 142 -20.85 27.91 -39.09
CA ALA A 142 -21.99 27.17 -38.57
C ALA A 142 -22.36 25.94 -39.41
N PRO A 143 -22.67 24.78 -38.80
CA PRO A 143 -23.33 23.69 -39.50
C PRO A 143 -24.85 23.90 -39.57
N THR A 144 -25.42 23.52 -40.71
CA THR A 144 -26.84 23.47 -41.08
C THR A 144 -27.71 22.75 -40.02
N PRO A 145 -28.94 23.23 -39.71
CA PRO A 145 -29.79 22.58 -38.73
C PRO A 145 -30.38 21.26 -39.25
N ALA A 146 -30.18 20.18 -38.48
CA ALA A 146 -30.88 18.90 -38.63
C ALA A 146 -32.15 18.88 -37.76
N PRO A 147 -33.19 18.10 -38.10
CA PRO A 147 -34.53 18.25 -37.55
C PRO A 147 -34.67 17.75 -36.11
N SER A 148 -35.60 18.39 -35.39
CA SER A 148 -35.99 18.10 -34.02
C SER A 148 -36.79 16.80 -33.91
N VAL A 149 -36.34 15.87 -33.06
CA VAL A 149 -37.15 14.77 -32.53
C VAL A 149 -36.86 14.62 -31.03
N ALA A 150 -37.92 14.34 -30.27
CA ALA A 150 -38.10 14.51 -28.83
C ALA A 150 -37.21 13.67 -27.90
N SER A 151 -37.04 14.20 -26.67
CA SER A 151 -36.39 13.58 -25.52
C SER A 151 -37.13 12.35 -24.99
N SER A 152 -36.43 11.21 -24.91
CA SER A 152 -36.58 10.06 -23.98
C SER A 152 -35.63 8.98 -24.53
N THR A 153 -34.64 8.40 -23.85
CA THR A 153 -34.62 7.72 -22.55
C THR A 153 -33.15 7.39 -22.20
N ALA A 154 -32.90 7.01 -20.95
CA ALA A 154 -31.69 6.49 -20.29
C ALA A 154 -30.53 5.89 -21.13
N PRO A 155 -29.27 5.96 -20.63
CA PRO A 155 -28.11 5.37 -21.29
C PRO A 155 -28.25 3.84 -21.39
N THR A 156 -27.95 3.33 -22.58
CA THR A 156 -27.84 1.91 -22.89
C THR A 156 -26.86 1.25 -21.91
N GLN A 157 -27.38 0.27 -21.15
CA GLN A 157 -26.58 -0.59 -20.29
C GLN A 157 -25.53 -1.32 -21.13
N ALA A 158 -24.30 -1.36 -20.62
CA ALA A 158 -23.28 -2.33 -21.02
C ALA A 158 -23.86 -3.76 -20.94
N PRO A 159 -23.37 -4.72 -21.74
CA PRO A 159 -23.88 -6.09 -21.70
C PRO A 159 -23.81 -6.62 -20.26
N THR A 160 -24.97 -6.85 -19.66
CA THR A 160 -25.10 -7.49 -18.36
C THR A 160 -24.54 -8.91 -18.49
N HIS A 161 -23.31 -9.11 -18.04
CA HIS A 161 -22.70 -10.42 -17.92
C HIS A 161 -23.41 -11.17 -16.79
N THR A 162 -24.42 -11.95 -17.14
CA THR A 162 -25.16 -12.76 -16.16
C THR A 162 -24.19 -13.75 -15.52
N PRO A 163 -24.10 -13.82 -14.18
CA PRO A 163 -23.22 -14.77 -13.51
C PRO A 163 -23.66 -16.20 -13.86
N ASP A 164 -22.80 -16.91 -14.58
CA ASP A 164 -23.04 -18.29 -14.94
C ASP A 164 -22.75 -19.18 -13.71
N ARG A 165 -23.68 -20.07 -13.37
CA ARG A 165 -23.55 -21.01 -12.23
C ARG A 165 -22.32 -21.90 -12.36
N TRP A 166 -21.83 -22.11 -13.57
CA TRP A 166 -20.64 -22.90 -13.82
C TRP A 166 -19.34 -22.14 -13.50
N CYS A 167 -19.18 -20.89 -13.98
CA CYS A 167 -17.99 -20.08 -13.72
C CYS A 167 -17.95 -19.49 -12.30
N SER A 168 -19.08 -19.40 -11.60
CA SER A 168 -19.22 -18.76 -10.28
C SER A 168 -18.84 -19.62 -9.08
N ARG A 169 -18.41 -20.88 -9.26
CA ARG A 169 -17.88 -21.70 -8.15
C ARG A 169 -16.62 -21.11 -7.49
N PHE A 170 -15.97 -20.14 -8.13
CA PHE A 170 -14.74 -19.52 -7.63
C PHE A 170 -14.74 -18.01 -7.90
N GLN A 171 -15.07 -17.21 -6.89
CA GLN A 171 -15.21 -15.74 -7.01
C GLN A 171 -13.90 -14.95 -6.92
N ARG A 172 -12.73 -15.58 -7.11
CA ARG A 172 -11.44 -14.87 -7.08
C ARG A 172 -10.91 -14.65 -8.49
N LYS A 173 -10.37 -13.46 -8.76
CA LYS A 173 -9.78 -13.05 -10.05
C LYS A 173 -8.81 -14.10 -10.63
N TRP A 174 -7.94 -14.65 -9.78
CA TRP A 174 -6.92 -15.64 -10.17
C TRP A 174 -7.50 -17.00 -10.57
N THR A 175 -8.59 -17.43 -9.92
CA THR A 175 -9.23 -18.72 -10.21
C THR A 175 -10.11 -18.65 -11.46
N CYS A 176 -10.61 -17.46 -11.80
CA CYS A 176 -11.45 -17.22 -12.96
C CYS A 176 -10.70 -17.40 -14.28
N GLY A 177 -9.47 -16.88 -14.35
CA GLY A 177 -8.64 -16.86 -15.56
C GLY A 177 -8.00 -18.21 -15.94
N ILE A 178 -8.10 -19.23 -15.08
CA ILE A 178 -7.56 -20.57 -15.36
C ILE A 178 -8.39 -21.29 -16.43
N TRP A 179 -9.68 -20.95 -16.54
CA TRP A 179 -10.58 -21.59 -17.48
C TRP A 179 -10.73 -20.73 -18.73
N VAL A 180 -10.30 -21.26 -19.88
CA VAL A 180 -10.26 -20.54 -21.18
C VAL A 180 -11.61 -19.94 -21.59
N TRP A 181 -12.71 -20.51 -21.08
CA TRP A 181 -14.09 -20.14 -21.38
C TRP A 181 -14.71 -19.16 -20.37
N CYS A 182 -14.01 -18.79 -19.30
CA CYS A 182 -14.49 -17.81 -18.31
C CYS A 182 -13.66 -16.52 -18.35
N GLY A 183 -14.32 -15.39 -18.07
CA GLY A 183 -13.76 -14.05 -17.98
C GLY A 183 -14.02 -13.44 -16.61
N TRP A 184 -13.18 -12.49 -16.20
CA TRP A 184 -13.32 -11.75 -14.95
C TRP A 184 -13.83 -10.34 -15.26
N ASP A 185 -14.98 -9.97 -14.70
CA ASP A 185 -15.46 -8.60 -14.68
C ASP A 185 -14.86 -7.89 -13.46
N ALA A 186 -14.00 -6.91 -13.71
CA ALA A 186 -13.33 -6.17 -12.65
C ALA A 186 -14.24 -5.16 -11.94
N GLU A 187 -15.26 -4.64 -12.64
CA GLU A 187 -16.19 -3.65 -12.08
C GLU A 187 -17.18 -4.32 -11.15
N GLN A 188 -17.68 -5.50 -11.53
CA GLN A 188 -18.66 -6.25 -10.73
C GLN A 188 -18.04 -7.30 -9.81
N SER A 189 -16.74 -7.58 -9.94
CA SER A 189 -16.04 -8.64 -9.19
C SER A 189 -16.68 -10.02 -9.33
N VAL A 190 -17.14 -10.36 -10.54
CA VAL A 190 -17.79 -11.65 -10.85
C VAL A 190 -17.13 -12.38 -12.01
N CYS A 191 -17.22 -13.71 -11.98
CA CYS A 191 -16.86 -14.57 -13.10
C CYS A 191 -18.03 -14.74 -14.05
N TYR A 192 -17.78 -14.55 -15.35
CA TYR A 192 -18.76 -14.75 -16.41
C TYR A 192 -18.20 -15.67 -17.50
N LYS A 193 -19.08 -16.20 -18.36
CA LYS A 193 -18.67 -16.99 -19.52
C LYS A 193 -18.33 -16.05 -20.67
N LYS A 194 -17.14 -16.18 -21.25
CA LYS A 194 -16.71 -15.39 -22.41
C LYS A 194 -17.55 -15.69 -23.64
#